data_AF-A0A453AJD2-F1
#
_entry.id   AF-A0A453AJD2-F1
#
_cell.length_a   1.000
_cell.length_b   1.000
_cell.length_c   1.000
_cell.angle_alpha   90.00
_cell.angle_beta   90.00
_cell.angle_gamma   90.00
#
_symmetry.space_group_name_H-M   'P 1'
#
loop_
_entity.id
_entity.type
_entity.pdbx_description
1 polymer ?
#
loop_
_entity_poly.entity_id
_entity_poly.type
_entity_poly.pdbx_seq_one_letter_code
_entity_poly.pdbx_strand_id
1 'polypeptide(L)'
;SGGAATMGADGLRRYLESTGGDPDAADADAEGEADRLLDQIRLQGHQQRAGPRLPRLGRGQLLGLDDFHRFLFSADLNPPLRRPQVHHDMSQPISHYYVYTGHNSYLTGNQLSSDCSDVPIIKALQRGVRVIELDMWPNSAKDDISILHGRTLTTPVSLLKCLKSIKEYAFVASPYPVIITLEDHLTPELQDKVAKMVLEVFGDILYYPQEEHPKELPSPEFLKGRVLLSTKPPKEYLEAKDGGAVKDGDAEQNPGKGTDDDAAWGTEVPDFKTEIQRRMPQSTVEMTTRTMTMRTNRKCNSI
;
A
#
# COMPACT_ATOMS: atom_id res chain seq x y z
N SER A 1 -27.78 42.56 -19.23
CA SER A 1 -26.54 41.79 -19.40
C SER A 1 -26.86 40.51 -20.17
N GLY A 2 -26.51 40.43 -21.45
CA GLY A 2 -26.76 39.25 -22.27
C GLY A 2 -25.61 38.25 -22.12
N GLY A 3 -25.82 37.16 -21.40
CA GLY A 3 -24.85 36.07 -21.33
C GLY A 3 -24.81 35.31 -22.66
N ALA A 4 -23.62 35.07 -23.20
CA ALA A 4 -23.46 34.23 -24.39
C ALA A 4 -23.86 32.78 -24.05
N ALA A 5 -24.58 32.12 -24.96
CA ALA A 5 -25.00 30.72 -24.80
C ALA A 5 -23.85 29.70 -24.86
N THR A 6 -22.62 30.18 -25.05
CA THR A 6 -21.43 29.36 -25.25
C THR A 6 -20.18 30.03 -24.68
N MET A 7 -19.21 29.24 -24.24
CA MET A 7 -17.95 29.67 -23.62
C MET A 7 -16.74 29.27 -24.47
N GLY A 8 -15.91 30.23 -24.90
CA GLY A 8 -14.63 29.96 -25.57
C GLY A 8 -13.45 29.83 -24.60
N ALA A 9 -12.23 29.77 -25.13
CA ALA A 9 -10.99 29.57 -24.36
C ALA A 9 -10.80 30.65 -23.29
N ASP A 10 -10.98 31.91 -23.67
CA ASP A 10 -10.89 33.06 -22.75
C ASP A 10 -11.95 33.03 -21.65
N GLY A 11 -13.11 32.42 -21.92
CA GLY A 11 -14.16 32.24 -20.93
C GLY A 11 -13.80 31.15 -19.93
N LEU A 12 -13.29 30.02 -20.42
CA LEU A 12 -12.85 28.91 -19.58
C LEU A 12 -11.63 29.31 -18.74
N ARG A 13 -10.66 30.03 -19.32
CA ARG A 13 -9.48 30.54 -18.62
C ARG A 13 -9.86 31.43 -17.44
N ARG A 14 -10.71 32.44 -17.68
CA ARG A 14 -11.21 33.32 -16.62
C ARG A 14 -11.95 32.56 -15.53
N TYR A 15 -12.71 31.52 -15.89
CA TYR A 15 -13.33 30.64 -14.92
C TYR A 15 -12.27 29.94 -14.05
N LEU A 16 -11.29 29.28 -14.66
CA LEU A 16 -10.23 28.55 -13.97
C LEU A 16 -9.39 29.45 -13.04
N GLU A 17 -9.09 30.67 -13.48
CA GLU A 17 -8.42 31.71 -12.69
C GLU A 17 -9.28 32.15 -11.49
N SER A 18 -10.56 32.42 -11.72
CA SER A 18 -11.48 32.91 -10.68
C SER A 18 -11.79 31.90 -9.58
N THR A 19 -11.70 30.60 -9.88
CA THR A 19 -11.98 29.52 -8.92
C THR A 19 -10.74 29.06 -8.15
N GLY A 20 -9.64 29.83 -8.18
CA GLY A 20 -8.42 29.50 -7.45
C GLY A 20 -7.61 28.40 -8.13
N GLY A 21 -7.29 28.59 -9.42
CA GLY A 21 -6.14 27.90 -10.00
C GLY A 21 -4.91 28.08 -9.09
N ASP A 22 -4.11 27.02 -8.98
CA ASP A 22 -2.92 26.93 -8.14
C ASP A 22 -2.10 28.24 -8.19
N PRO A 23 -1.92 28.97 -7.07
CA PRO A 23 -1.19 30.24 -7.06
C PRO A 23 0.30 30.08 -7.42
N ASP A 24 0.84 28.87 -7.34
CA ASP A 24 2.18 28.51 -7.81
C ASP A 24 2.23 28.24 -9.33
N ALA A 25 1.11 28.31 -10.04
CA ALA A 25 1.05 28.32 -11.50
C ALA A 25 1.43 29.69 -12.09
N ALA A 26 2.40 30.37 -11.49
CA ALA A 26 3.16 31.40 -12.15
C ALA A 26 3.96 30.74 -13.29
N ASP A 27 3.39 30.77 -14.50
CA ASP A 27 4.05 31.05 -15.78
C ASP A 27 3.69 30.16 -16.99
N ALA A 28 3.52 30.88 -18.10
CA ALA A 28 3.70 30.55 -19.51
C ALA A 28 2.71 29.64 -20.28
N ASP A 29 2.03 28.65 -19.70
CA ASP A 29 1.17 27.71 -20.49
C ASP A 29 -0.34 27.73 -20.15
N ALA A 30 -0.81 28.73 -19.39
CA ALA A 30 -2.23 28.85 -19.02
C ALA A 30 -3.16 29.02 -20.25
N GLU A 31 -2.65 29.63 -21.32
CA GLU A 31 -3.36 29.75 -22.59
C GLU A 31 -3.49 28.40 -23.30
N GLY A 32 -2.40 27.61 -23.35
CA GLY A 32 -2.41 26.27 -23.91
C GLY A 32 -3.22 25.27 -23.08
N GLU A 33 -3.29 25.43 -21.76
CA GLU A 33 -4.08 24.56 -20.88
C GLU A 33 -5.59 24.69 -21.15
N ALA A 34 -6.11 25.93 -21.25
CA ALA A 34 -7.51 26.17 -21.52
C ALA A 34 -7.93 25.60 -22.89
N ASP A 35 -7.10 25.76 -23.92
CA ASP A 35 -7.36 25.22 -25.25
C ASP A 35 -7.32 23.67 -25.27
N ARG A 36 -6.35 23.06 -24.59
CA ARG A 36 -6.28 21.60 -24.45
C ARG A 36 -7.50 21.04 -23.71
N LEU A 37 -7.93 21.68 -22.63
CA LEU A 37 -9.13 21.29 -21.88
C LEU A 37 -10.38 21.42 -22.74
N LEU A 38 -10.53 22.51 -23.49
CA LEU A 38 -11.64 22.70 -24.42
C LEU A 38 -11.76 21.55 -25.42
N ASP A 39 -10.64 21.12 -26.00
CA ASP A 39 -10.63 20.01 -26.97
C ASP A 39 -10.94 18.67 -26.30
N GLN A 40 -10.43 18.42 -25.09
CA GLN A 40 -10.74 17.21 -24.34
C GLN A 40 -12.22 17.12 -23.94
N ILE A 41 -12.82 18.22 -23.47
CA ILE A 41 -14.25 18.27 -23.13
C ILE A 41 -15.11 17.91 -24.36
N ARG A 42 -14.72 18.39 -25.54
CA ARG A 42 -15.41 18.04 -26.79
C ARG A 42 -15.27 16.58 -27.15
N LEU A 43 -14.06 16.03 -27.06
CA LEU A 43 -13.80 14.63 -27.40
C LEU A 43 -14.60 13.68 -26.49
N GLN A 44 -14.61 13.91 -25.17
CA GLN A 44 -15.49 13.18 -24.24
C GLN A 44 -16.96 13.37 -24.62
N GLY A 45 -17.33 14.60 -24.99
CA GLY A 45 -18.69 14.92 -25.37
C GLY A 45 -19.20 14.21 -26.63
N HIS A 46 -18.29 13.93 -27.57
CA HIS A 46 -18.55 13.21 -28.81
C HIS A 46 -18.62 11.69 -28.64
N GLN A 47 -17.88 11.10 -27.70
CA GLN A 47 -17.94 9.66 -27.43
C GLN A 47 -19.28 9.23 -26.81
N GLN A 48 -19.94 10.10 -26.06
CA GLN A 48 -21.22 9.79 -25.39
C GLN A 48 -22.46 10.06 -26.26
N ARG A 49 -22.34 10.81 -27.36
CA ARG A 49 -23.46 11.08 -28.28
C ARG A 49 -23.46 10.07 -29.43
N ALA A 50 -24.24 9.00 -29.29
CA ALA A 50 -24.54 8.07 -30.39
C ALA A 50 -25.47 8.73 -31.43
N GLY A 51 -24.92 9.26 -32.53
CA GLY A 51 -25.71 9.81 -33.64
C GLY A 51 -24.87 10.30 -34.84
N PRO A 52 -25.43 10.34 -36.06
CA PRO A 52 -24.68 10.70 -37.27
C PRO A 52 -24.34 12.20 -37.33
N ARG A 53 -23.17 12.49 -37.91
CA ARG A 53 -22.47 13.79 -37.85
C ARG A 53 -22.96 14.76 -38.93
N LEU A 54 -23.16 16.03 -38.54
CA LEU A 54 -23.06 17.17 -39.45
C LEU A 54 -21.79 17.96 -39.10
N PRO A 55 -20.84 18.15 -40.05
CA PRO A 55 -19.68 18.99 -39.80
C PRO A 55 -20.14 20.44 -39.66
N ARG A 56 -20.06 20.98 -38.44
CA ARG A 56 -20.27 22.41 -38.20
C ARG A 56 -19.02 23.17 -38.66
N LEU A 57 -18.96 23.54 -39.94
CA LEU A 57 -18.01 24.56 -40.41
C LEU A 57 -18.31 25.88 -39.67
N GLY A 58 -17.31 26.44 -38.99
CA GLY A 58 -17.32 27.84 -38.54
C GLY A 58 -17.63 28.14 -37.06
N ARG A 59 -17.74 27.14 -36.17
CA ARG A 59 -17.84 27.34 -34.69
C ARG A 59 -16.79 26.57 -33.90
N GLY A 60 -15.62 26.37 -34.47
CA GLY A 60 -14.54 25.64 -33.81
C GLY A 60 -13.92 26.49 -32.71
N GLN A 61 -14.47 26.45 -31.50
CA GLN A 61 -13.79 26.72 -30.20
C GLN A 61 -14.73 27.04 -29.02
N LEU A 62 -16.06 26.88 -29.15
CA LEU A 62 -17.01 27.24 -28.10
C LEU A 62 -17.66 26.01 -27.41
N LEU A 63 -17.70 25.99 -26.08
CA LEU A 63 -18.42 25.04 -25.21
C LEU A 63 -19.88 25.46 -25.04
N GLY A 64 -20.82 24.51 -25.11
CA GLY A 64 -22.18 24.72 -24.62
C GLY A 64 -22.31 24.52 -23.11
N LEU A 65 -23.48 24.84 -22.55
CA LEU A 65 -23.78 24.61 -21.13
C LEU A 65 -23.63 23.13 -20.72
N ASP A 66 -24.10 22.20 -21.57
CA ASP A 66 -23.98 20.75 -21.32
C ASP A 66 -22.52 20.28 -21.31
N ASP A 67 -21.67 20.89 -22.13
CA ASP A 67 -20.23 20.57 -22.18
C ASP A 67 -19.54 21.05 -20.90
N PHE A 68 -19.86 22.26 -20.46
CA PHE A 68 -19.34 22.82 -19.23
C PHE A 68 -19.84 22.06 -17.98
N HIS A 69 -21.11 21.67 -17.94
CA HIS A 69 -21.65 20.87 -16.84
C HIS A 69 -20.93 19.53 -16.71
N ARG A 70 -20.65 18.85 -17.83
CA ARG A 70 -19.87 17.60 -17.83
C ARG A 70 -18.44 17.81 -17.37
N PHE A 71 -17.80 18.89 -17.80
CA PHE A 71 -16.48 19.26 -17.33
C PHE A 71 -16.43 19.39 -15.79
N LEU A 72 -17.38 20.12 -15.18
CA LEU A 72 -17.39 20.37 -13.74
C LEU A 72 -17.38 19.09 -12.89
N PHE A 73 -18.07 18.04 -13.37
CA PHE A 73 -18.19 16.75 -12.68
C PHE A 73 -17.27 15.67 -13.24
N SER A 74 -16.40 16.01 -14.20
CA SER A 74 -15.43 15.05 -14.75
C SER A 74 -14.24 14.93 -13.80
N ALA A 75 -14.06 13.77 -13.19
CA ALA A 75 -12.89 13.50 -12.36
C ALA A 75 -11.58 13.56 -13.16
N ASP A 76 -11.63 13.29 -14.46
CA ASP A 76 -10.47 13.31 -15.34
C ASP A 76 -10.08 14.73 -15.75
N LEU A 77 -11.07 15.60 -16.02
CA LEU A 77 -10.84 16.95 -16.55
C LEU A 77 -10.87 18.04 -15.46
N ASN A 78 -11.57 17.80 -14.35
CA ASN A 78 -11.65 18.69 -13.20
C ASN A 78 -11.40 17.92 -11.89
N PRO A 79 -10.22 17.29 -11.72
CA PRO A 79 -9.88 16.59 -10.49
C PRO A 79 -9.77 17.59 -9.32
N PRO A 80 -9.99 17.13 -8.06
CA PRO A 80 -9.73 17.95 -6.87
C PRO A 80 -8.28 18.45 -6.78
N LEU A 81 -7.32 17.71 -7.35
CA LEU A 81 -5.92 18.08 -7.46
C LEU A 81 -5.51 18.11 -8.93
N ARG A 82 -5.32 19.30 -9.50
CA ARG A 82 -4.97 19.49 -10.93
C ARG A 82 -3.54 19.05 -11.24
N ARG A 83 -2.63 19.23 -10.29
CA ARG A 83 -1.21 18.84 -10.41
C ARG A 83 -0.90 17.87 -9.29
N PRO A 84 -0.90 16.54 -9.55
CA PRO A 84 -0.52 15.54 -8.56
C PRO A 84 1.00 15.50 -8.38
N GLN A 85 1.61 16.65 -8.11
CA GLN A 85 3.01 16.77 -7.77
C GLN A 85 3.14 16.91 -6.25
N VAL A 86 4.31 16.52 -5.74
CA VAL A 86 4.63 16.66 -4.33
C VAL A 86 4.83 18.15 -4.04
N HIS A 87 3.95 18.71 -3.22
CA HIS A 87 3.93 20.13 -2.84
C HIS A 87 4.37 20.36 -1.39
N HIS A 88 4.46 19.31 -0.58
CA HIS A 88 5.00 19.39 0.77
C HIS A 88 6.53 19.51 0.73
N ASP A 89 7.11 20.23 1.70
CA ASP A 89 8.53 20.12 2.01
C ASP A 89 8.81 18.68 2.46
N MET A 90 9.66 17.96 1.73
CA MET A 90 10.01 16.55 2.01
C MET A 90 11.34 16.40 2.76
N SER A 91 11.91 17.51 3.23
CA SER A 91 13.18 17.54 3.98
C SER A 91 13.02 17.40 5.50
N GLN A 92 11.79 17.42 6.03
CA GLN A 92 11.54 17.19 7.46
C GLN A 92 11.68 15.69 7.82
N PRO A 93 11.88 15.34 9.10
CA PRO A 93 11.92 13.94 9.55
C PRO A 93 10.69 13.13 9.12
N ILE A 94 10.87 11.86 8.73
CA ILE A 94 9.74 11.02 8.25
C ILE A 94 8.58 10.88 9.25
N SER A 95 8.85 11.05 10.55
CA SER A 95 7.84 11.07 11.61
C SER A 95 6.83 12.23 11.51
N HIS A 96 7.09 13.24 10.68
CA HIS A 96 6.21 14.39 10.49
C HIS A 96 5.15 14.18 9.40
N TYR A 97 5.17 13.04 8.71
CA TYR A 97 4.30 12.78 7.56
C TYR A 97 3.31 11.66 7.84
N TYR A 98 2.09 11.82 7.33
CA TYR A 98 1.22 10.67 7.14
C TYR A 98 1.74 9.80 6.01
N VAL A 99 1.88 8.50 6.26
CA VAL A 99 2.38 7.53 5.29
C VAL A 99 1.24 6.64 4.85
N TYR A 100 1.05 6.47 3.54
CA TYR A 100 0.04 5.56 3.02
C TYR A 100 0.48 4.11 3.26
N THR A 101 -0.23 3.40 4.14
CA THR A 101 0.14 2.06 4.60
C THR A 101 -0.79 0.97 4.05
N GLY A 102 -0.27 -0.25 3.90
CA GLY A 102 -1.04 -1.45 3.63
C GLY A 102 -0.92 -2.43 4.80
N HIS A 103 -2.06 -2.95 5.27
CA HIS A 103 -2.14 -3.97 6.33
C HIS A 103 -2.41 -5.34 5.72
N ASN A 104 -1.67 -6.37 6.16
CA ASN A 104 -1.68 -7.72 5.58
C ASN A 104 -1.63 -7.67 4.06
N SER A 105 -0.61 -6.98 3.55
CA SER A 105 -0.47 -6.57 2.14
C SER A 105 -0.40 -7.74 1.15
N TYR A 106 -0.21 -8.96 1.65
CA TYR A 106 -0.11 -10.19 0.90
C TYR A 106 -1.47 -10.90 0.69
N LEU A 107 -2.53 -10.54 1.41
CA LEU A 107 -3.83 -11.20 1.30
C LEU A 107 -4.57 -10.82 0.01
N THR A 108 -5.09 -11.81 -0.71
CA THR A 108 -5.90 -11.56 -1.93
C THR A 108 -7.37 -11.28 -1.63
N GLY A 109 -7.82 -11.49 -0.39
CA GLY A 109 -9.20 -11.31 0.01
C GLY A 109 -9.38 -11.17 1.52
N ASN A 110 -10.12 -12.10 2.13
CA ASN A 110 -10.47 -12.05 3.55
C ASN A 110 -9.33 -12.52 4.47
N GLN A 111 -9.41 -12.13 5.75
CA GLN A 111 -8.40 -12.43 6.78
C GLN A 111 -8.33 -13.90 7.21
N LEU A 112 -9.30 -14.76 6.87
CA LEU A 112 -9.41 -16.10 7.46
C LEU A 112 -9.06 -17.24 6.50
N SER A 113 -9.34 -17.10 5.21
CA SER A 113 -9.31 -18.21 4.25
C SER A 113 -8.91 -17.83 2.83
N SER A 114 -8.57 -16.56 2.57
CA SER A 114 -8.11 -16.17 1.24
C SER A 114 -6.68 -16.63 0.96
N ASP A 115 -6.29 -16.62 -0.31
CA ASP A 115 -4.93 -16.94 -0.69
C ASP A 115 -3.99 -15.77 -0.36
N CYS A 116 -2.71 -16.09 -0.17
CA CYS A 116 -1.64 -15.09 -0.10
C CYS A 116 -0.94 -15.01 -1.45
N SER A 117 -0.54 -13.82 -1.85
CA SER A 117 0.14 -13.55 -3.11
C SER A 117 0.95 -12.27 -3.03
N ASP A 118 1.90 -12.13 -3.93
CA ASP A 118 2.62 -10.88 -4.20
C ASP A 118 1.79 -9.90 -5.06
N VAL A 119 0.74 -10.36 -5.74
CA VAL A 119 -0.10 -9.52 -6.60
C VAL A 119 -0.74 -8.33 -5.86
N PRO A 120 -1.33 -8.48 -4.66
CA PRO A 120 -1.86 -7.34 -3.91
C PRO A 120 -0.76 -6.36 -3.48
N ILE A 121 0.46 -6.85 -3.16
CA ILE A 121 1.63 -6.00 -2.87
C ILE A 121 1.99 -5.14 -4.08
N ILE A 122 2.08 -5.75 -5.28
CA ILE A 122 2.37 -5.04 -6.53
C ILE A 122 1.33 -3.94 -6.76
N LYS A 123 0.04 -4.26 -6.63
CA LYS A 123 -1.06 -3.30 -6.79
C LYS A 123 -1.01 -2.18 -5.75
N ALA A 124 -0.63 -2.48 -4.51
CA ALA A 124 -0.48 -1.49 -3.45
C ALA A 124 0.64 -0.49 -3.80
N LEU A 125 1.82 -0.99 -4.20
CA LEU A 125 2.95 -0.15 -4.58
C LEU A 125 2.65 0.72 -5.81
N GLN A 126 1.97 0.18 -6.83
CA GLN A 126 1.52 0.92 -8.01
C GLN A 126 0.49 2.03 -7.67
N ARG A 127 -0.26 1.87 -6.58
CA ARG A 127 -1.20 2.89 -6.06
C ARG A 127 -0.53 3.90 -5.13
N GLY A 128 0.77 3.78 -4.87
CA GLY A 128 1.53 4.70 -4.03
C GLY A 128 1.59 4.32 -2.56
N VAL A 129 1.14 3.13 -2.14
CA VAL A 129 1.37 2.64 -0.76
C VAL A 129 2.87 2.57 -0.49
N ARG A 130 3.30 3.08 0.67
CA ARG A 130 4.70 3.21 1.09
C ARG A 130 5.07 2.31 2.28
N VAL A 131 4.10 1.65 2.91
CA VAL A 131 4.37 0.63 3.94
C VAL A 131 3.73 -0.70 3.53
N ILE A 132 4.53 -1.76 3.46
CA ILE A 132 4.11 -3.12 3.11
C ILE A 132 4.37 -4.03 4.29
N GLU A 133 3.35 -4.77 4.69
CA GLU A 133 3.41 -5.73 5.79
C GLU A 133 3.62 -7.17 5.27
N LEU A 134 4.50 -7.91 5.95
CA LEU A 134 4.79 -9.33 5.68
C LEU A 134 4.85 -10.13 7.00
N ASP A 135 3.98 -11.13 7.10
CA ASP A 135 3.91 -12.02 8.27
C ASP A 135 4.68 -13.29 7.99
N MET A 136 5.84 -13.44 8.64
CA MET A 136 6.80 -14.49 8.35
C MET A 136 6.59 -15.70 9.25
N TRP A 137 6.34 -16.85 8.64
CA TRP A 137 6.17 -18.14 9.32
C TRP A 137 7.08 -19.20 8.71
N PRO A 138 7.58 -20.17 9.52
CA PRO A 138 8.23 -21.35 8.96
C PRO A 138 7.30 -22.10 8.01
N ASN A 139 7.81 -22.53 6.86
CA ASN A 139 7.08 -23.43 5.98
C ASN A 139 6.85 -24.80 6.66
N SER A 140 6.06 -25.68 6.02
CA SER A 140 5.74 -26.99 6.61
C SER A 140 6.95 -27.89 6.87
N ALA A 141 8.03 -27.74 6.10
CA ALA A 141 9.28 -28.47 6.27
C ALA A 141 10.22 -27.82 7.30
N LYS A 142 9.91 -26.61 7.77
CA LYS A 142 10.72 -25.78 8.69
C LYS A 142 12.11 -25.45 8.17
N ASP A 143 12.28 -25.40 6.85
CA ASP A 143 13.54 -25.10 6.17
C ASP A 143 13.47 -23.83 5.31
N ASP A 144 12.30 -23.22 5.18
CA ASP A 144 12.08 -21.99 4.42
C ASP A 144 10.96 -21.11 5.01
N ILE A 145 10.79 -19.90 4.46
CA ILE A 145 9.85 -18.89 4.96
C ILE A 145 8.64 -18.75 4.04
N SER A 146 7.46 -18.89 4.65
CA SER A 146 6.16 -18.60 4.06
C SER A 146 5.61 -17.29 4.62
N ILE A 147 4.91 -16.54 3.76
CA ILE A 147 4.08 -15.40 4.15
C ILE A 147 2.62 -15.84 4.17
N LEU A 148 1.98 -15.72 5.34
CA LEU A 148 0.57 -16.04 5.55
C LEU A 148 0.05 -15.41 6.84
N HIS A 149 -1.28 -15.32 6.96
CA HIS A 149 -1.88 -14.87 8.22
C HIS A 149 -1.93 -16.04 9.21
N GLY A 150 -1.20 -15.90 10.32
CA GLY A 150 -1.00 -16.95 11.31
C GLY A 150 -2.30 -17.56 11.85
N ARG A 151 -2.27 -18.86 12.15
CA ARG A 151 -3.39 -19.61 12.77
C ARG A 151 -4.72 -19.55 11.99
N THR A 152 -4.66 -19.24 10.68
CA THR A 152 -5.83 -19.21 9.80
C THR A 152 -5.80 -20.33 8.74
N LEU A 153 -6.73 -20.27 7.78
CA LEU A 153 -6.82 -21.15 6.60
C LEU A 153 -6.29 -20.48 5.32
N THR A 154 -5.56 -19.37 5.45
CA THR A 154 -4.94 -18.71 4.29
C THR A 154 -3.86 -19.61 3.66
N THR A 155 -3.74 -19.57 2.33
CA THR A 155 -2.70 -20.34 1.62
C THR A 155 -1.43 -19.50 1.48
N PRO A 156 -0.24 -20.05 1.74
CA PRO A 156 0.98 -19.24 1.83
C PRO A 156 1.56 -18.82 0.47
N VAL A 157 2.34 -17.74 0.48
CA VAL A 157 3.25 -17.33 -0.62
C VAL A 157 4.69 -17.30 -0.11
N SER A 158 5.69 -17.56 -0.94
CA SER A 158 7.09 -17.53 -0.49
C SER A 158 7.58 -16.11 -0.24
N LEU A 159 8.37 -15.91 0.83
CA LEU A 159 9.00 -14.62 1.14
C LEU A 159 9.81 -14.07 -0.04
N LEU A 160 10.64 -14.92 -0.65
CA LEU A 160 11.50 -14.51 -1.77
C LEU A 160 10.69 -13.93 -2.94
N LYS A 161 9.49 -14.45 -3.20
CA LYS A 161 8.61 -13.92 -4.25
C LYS A 161 8.13 -12.51 -3.88
N CYS A 162 7.67 -12.32 -2.64
CA CYS A 162 7.25 -11.00 -2.16
C CYS A 162 8.39 -9.98 -2.20
N LEU A 163 9.60 -10.32 -1.74
CA LEU A 163 10.75 -9.41 -1.77
C LEU A 163 11.14 -8.98 -3.19
N LYS A 164 11.13 -9.92 -4.15
CA LYS A 164 11.40 -9.62 -5.56
C LYS A 164 10.37 -8.65 -6.14
N SER A 165 9.09 -8.90 -5.88
CA SER A 165 8.01 -8.02 -6.32
C SER A 165 8.09 -6.65 -5.63
N ILE A 166 8.49 -6.58 -4.36
CA ILE A 166 8.73 -5.28 -3.71
C ILE A 166 9.88 -4.54 -4.41
N LYS A 167 11.02 -5.19 -4.67
CA LYS A 167 12.17 -4.57 -5.35
C LYS A 167 11.79 -4.00 -6.72
N GLU A 168 11.03 -4.75 -7.50
CA GLU A 168 10.65 -4.37 -8.86
C GLU A 168 9.67 -3.17 -8.89
N TYR A 169 8.75 -3.11 -7.93
CA TYR A 169 7.66 -2.14 -7.94
C TYR A 169 7.77 -1.01 -6.92
N ALA A 170 8.75 -1.05 -5.99
CA ALA A 170 8.89 -0.12 -4.88
C ALA A 170 8.79 1.35 -5.32
N PHE A 171 9.44 1.71 -6.42
CA PHE A 171 9.60 3.10 -6.85
C PHE A 171 8.84 3.46 -8.14
N VAL A 172 7.92 2.60 -8.60
CA VAL A 172 7.17 2.83 -9.85
C VAL A 172 6.23 4.02 -9.74
N ALA A 173 5.51 4.15 -8.62
CA ALA A 173 4.54 5.24 -8.42
C ALA A 173 5.14 6.47 -7.74
N SER A 174 6.23 6.31 -6.99
CA SER A 174 6.84 7.36 -6.18
C SER A 174 8.31 7.05 -5.87
N PRO A 175 9.24 8.03 -5.93
CA PRO A 175 10.64 7.82 -5.60
C PRO A 175 10.90 7.76 -4.09
N TYR A 176 9.92 8.13 -3.26
CA TYR A 176 10.04 8.17 -1.79
C TYR A 176 10.10 6.76 -1.19
N PRO A 177 10.70 6.61 0.01
CA PRO A 177 11.04 5.30 0.58
C PRO A 177 9.86 4.35 0.71
N VAL A 178 10.17 3.05 0.68
CA VAL A 178 9.25 1.97 1.06
C VAL A 178 9.71 1.36 2.37
N ILE A 179 8.80 1.26 3.34
CA ILE A 179 9.03 0.58 4.61
C ILE A 179 8.39 -0.80 4.52
N ILE A 180 9.12 -1.84 4.89
CA ILE A 180 8.60 -3.19 5.04
C ILE A 180 8.48 -3.49 6.52
N THR A 181 7.27 -3.68 7.02
CA THR A 181 7.02 -4.14 8.38
C THR A 181 7.03 -5.66 8.39
N LEU A 182 7.88 -6.23 9.24
CA LEU A 182 8.07 -7.67 9.38
C LEU A 182 7.45 -8.15 10.69
N GLU A 183 6.39 -8.95 10.61
CA GLU A 183 5.87 -9.70 11.75
C GLU A 183 6.58 -11.06 11.82
N ASP A 184 7.42 -11.24 12.82
CA ASP A 184 8.39 -12.32 12.88
C ASP A 184 7.95 -13.46 13.82
N HIS A 185 7.68 -14.64 13.26
CA HIS A 185 7.38 -15.89 13.98
C HIS A 185 8.41 -16.99 13.72
N LEU A 186 9.63 -16.60 13.34
CA LEU A 186 10.69 -17.51 12.90
C LEU A 186 11.60 -17.94 14.07
N THR A 187 12.35 -19.03 13.85
CA THR A 187 13.50 -19.38 14.69
C THR A 187 14.73 -18.55 14.28
N PRO A 188 15.76 -18.44 15.13
CA PRO A 188 17.00 -17.72 14.79
C PRO A 188 17.65 -18.18 13.47
N GLU A 189 17.63 -19.47 13.16
CA GLU A 189 18.22 -19.99 11.91
C GLU A 189 17.45 -19.53 10.67
N LEU A 190 16.13 -19.39 10.79
CA LEU A 190 15.30 -18.87 9.71
C LEU A 190 15.39 -17.34 9.62
N GLN A 191 15.55 -16.63 10.74
CA GLN A 191 15.85 -15.19 10.75
C GLN A 191 17.16 -14.89 10.00
N ASP A 192 18.21 -15.68 10.24
CA ASP A 192 19.48 -15.59 9.49
C ASP A 192 19.28 -15.79 7.99
N LYS A 193 18.37 -16.71 7.61
CA LYS A 193 18.01 -16.95 6.21
C LYS A 193 17.26 -15.75 5.62
N VAL A 194 16.33 -15.14 6.36
CA VAL A 194 15.63 -13.91 5.96
C VAL A 194 16.62 -12.78 5.75
N ALA A 195 17.54 -12.55 6.69
CA ALA A 195 18.55 -11.51 6.58
C ALA A 195 19.36 -11.67 5.29
N LYS A 196 19.84 -12.89 4.98
CA LYS A 196 20.53 -13.19 3.72
C LYS A 196 19.67 -12.89 2.49
N MET A 197 18.41 -13.32 2.46
CA MET A 197 17.51 -13.03 1.34
C MET A 197 17.29 -11.54 1.13
N VAL A 198 17.07 -10.78 2.20
CA VAL A 198 16.88 -9.32 2.14
C VAL A 198 18.14 -8.65 1.59
N LEU A 199 19.33 -9.02 2.11
CA LEU A 199 20.61 -8.50 1.63
C LEU A 199 20.82 -8.76 0.14
N GLU A 200 20.58 -10.00 -0.30
CA GLU A 200 20.73 -10.40 -1.70
C GLU A 200 19.71 -9.71 -2.62
N VAL A 201 18.46 -9.60 -2.20
CA VAL A 201 17.40 -9.02 -3.03
C VAL A 201 17.55 -7.51 -3.09
N PHE A 202 17.63 -6.80 -1.98
CA PHE A 202 17.64 -5.34 -1.99
C PHE A 202 19.03 -4.75 -2.24
N GLY A 203 20.11 -5.41 -1.82
CA GLY A 203 21.48 -4.91 -2.04
C GLY A 203 21.59 -3.43 -1.69
N ASP A 204 22.05 -2.62 -2.65
CA ASP A 204 22.29 -1.19 -2.43
C ASP A 204 21.04 -0.36 -2.14
N ILE A 205 19.82 -0.81 -2.46
CA ILE A 205 18.61 -0.03 -2.16
C ILE A 205 18.16 -0.19 -0.70
N LEU A 206 18.70 -1.18 0.02
CA LEU A 206 18.42 -1.35 1.45
C LEU A 206 19.10 -0.23 2.24
N TYR A 207 18.34 0.43 3.11
CA TYR A 207 18.87 1.46 3.99
C TYR A 207 19.30 0.87 5.34
N TYR A 208 20.45 1.34 5.82
CA TYR A 208 20.94 1.09 7.17
C TYR A 208 21.09 2.41 7.91
N PRO A 209 20.60 2.50 9.15
CA PRO A 209 20.88 3.67 9.98
C PRO A 209 22.38 3.72 10.31
N GLN A 210 22.98 4.91 10.18
CA GLN A 210 24.40 5.13 10.54
C GLN A 210 24.62 5.14 12.05
N GLU A 211 23.59 5.51 12.80
CA GLU A 211 23.56 5.53 14.26
C GLU A 211 22.47 4.57 14.74
N GLU A 212 22.73 3.79 15.79
CA GLU A 212 21.71 2.89 16.37
C GLU A 212 20.53 3.65 16.99
N HIS A 213 20.79 4.87 17.48
CA HIS A 213 19.82 5.70 18.20
C HIS A 213 19.83 7.15 17.71
N PRO A 214 19.37 7.39 16.48
CA PRO A 214 19.31 8.75 15.97
C PRO A 214 18.27 9.53 16.76
N LYS A 215 18.58 10.80 17.08
CA LYS A 215 17.64 11.70 17.77
C LYS A 215 16.43 12.04 16.89
N GLU A 216 16.62 12.06 15.58
CA GLU A 216 15.59 12.33 14.58
C GLU A 216 15.70 11.31 13.45
N LEU A 217 14.56 10.90 12.90
CA LEU A 217 14.55 10.00 11.74
C LEU A 217 14.94 10.78 10.47
N PRO A 218 15.62 10.14 9.51
CA PRO A 218 15.96 10.77 8.24
C PRO A 218 14.70 11.21 7.47
N SER A 219 14.88 12.21 6.61
CA SER A 219 13.79 12.76 5.81
C SER A 219 13.42 11.86 4.63
N PRO A 220 12.17 11.92 4.13
CA PRO A 220 11.79 11.24 2.90
C PRO A 220 12.68 11.61 1.71
N GLU A 221 13.12 12.88 1.61
CA GLU A 221 14.01 13.36 0.55
C GLU A 221 15.36 12.62 0.57
N PHE A 222 15.97 12.48 1.75
CA PHE A 222 17.23 11.75 1.93
C PHE A 222 17.07 10.24 1.62
N LEU A 223 15.91 9.68 1.93
CA LEU A 223 15.60 8.26 1.75
C LEU A 223 15.04 7.90 0.36
N LYS A 224 15.10 8.80 -0.62
CA LYS A 224 14.64 8.49 -1.99
C LYS A 224 15.34 7.25 -2.54
N GLY A 225 14.56 6.37 -3.16
CA GLY A 225 15.04 5.11 -3.73
C GLY A 225 15.49 4.08 -2.69
N ARG A 226 15.14 4.25 -1.41
CA ARG A 226 15.51 3.32 -0.34
C ARG A 226 14.36 2.46 0.16
N VAL A 227 14.72 1.24 0.58
CA VAL A 227 13.86 0.31 1.30
C VAL A 227 14.33 0.22 2.74
N LEU A 228 13.41 0.35 3.69
CA LEU A 228 13.67 0.25 5.12
C LEU A 228 12.96 -0.98 5.67
N LEU A 229 13.58 -1.67 6.63
CA LEU A 229 12.92 -2.72 7.39
C LEU A 229 12.54 -2.19 8.77
N SER A 230 11.31 -2.50 9.18
CA SER A 230 10.81 -2.25 10.53
C SER A 230 10.37 -3.58 11.13
N THR A 231 10.94 -3.93 12.28
CA THR A 231 10.56 -5.15 13.02
C THR A 231 10.60 -4.86 14.51
N LYS A 232 9.96 -5.71 15.32
CA LYS A 232 10.08 -5.60 16.77
C LYS A 232 11.55 -5.83 17.15
N PRO A 233 12.12 -5.00 18.05
CA PRO A 233 13.48 -5.23 18.51
C PRO A 233 13.58 -6.63 19.19
N PRO A 234 14.72 -7.33 19.06
CA PRO A 234 14.95 -8.60 19.73
C PRO A 234 14.68 -8.49 21.24
N LYS A 235 14.20 -9.56 21.87
CA LYS A 235 13.85 -9.55 23.31
C LYS A 235 15.07 -9.25 24.18
N GLU A 236 16.25 -9.69 23.76
CA GLU A 236 17.54 -9.42 24.42
C GLU A 236 17.84 -7.91 24.50
N TYR A 237 17.34 -7.13 23.53
CA TYR A 237 17.48 -5.67 23.49
C TYR A 237 16.63 -4.98 24.56
N LEU A 238 15.46 -5.54 24.87
CA LEU A 238 14.56 -5.04 25.90
C LEU A 238 15.11 -5.34 27.30
N GLU A 239 15.69 -6.53 27.49
CA GLU A 239 16.31 -6.95 28.74
C GLU A 239 17.57 -6.13 29.08
N ALA A 240 18.38 -5.76 28.07
CA ALA A 240 19.55 -4.89 28.26
C ALA A 240 19.19 -3.46 28.69
N LYS A 241 17.99 -2.98 28.32
CA LYS A 241 17.51 -1.63 28.65
C LYS A 241 16.96 -1.54 30.08
N ASP A 242 16.38 -2.63 30.58
CA ASP A 242 15.89 -2.76 31.96
C ASP A 242 17.01 -3.05 32.98
N GLY A 243 18.15 -3.59 32.54
CA GLY A 243 19.30 -3.90 33.39
C GLY A 243 20.16 -2.70 33.85
N GLY A 244 19.88 -1.49 33.37
CA GLY A 244 20.72 -0.29 33.57
C GLY A 244 20.30 0.66 34.70
N ALA A 245 19.15 0.45 35.35
CA ALA A 245 18.69 1.32 36.43
C ALA A 245 19.30 0.89 37.78
N VAL A 246 20.45 1.48 38.12
CA VAL A 246 20.98 1.46 39.48
C VAL A 246 19.95 2.11 40.40
N LYS A 247 19.37 1.30 41.30
CA LYS A 247 18.47 1.73 42.36
C LYS A 247 19.25 2.56 43.38
N ASP A 248 18.99 3.86 43.44
CA ASP A 248 19.07 4.61 44.69
C ASP A 248 17.65 4.76 45.24
N GLY A 249 17.45 4.29 46.48
CA GLY A 249 16.17 4.28 47.17
C GLY A 249 15.78 5.68 47.66
N ASP A 250 14.49 6.04 47.61
CA ASP A 250 13.51 5.72 48.65
C ASP A 250 12.10 6.22 48.25
N ALA A 251 11.10 5.40 48.60
CA ALA A 251 9.65 5.64 48.79
C ALA A 251 8.89 6.73 48.02
N GLU A 252 7.94 6.31 47.15
CA GLU A 252 6.50 6.36 47.47
C GLU A 252 5.67 5.56 46.45
N GLN A 253 4.64 4.88 46.95
CA GLN A 253 3.80 3.93 46.22
C GLN A 253 2.80 4.66 45.29
N ASN A 254 2.74 4.24 44.02
CA ASN A 254 1.53 4.39 43.21
C ASN A 254 1.47 3.27 42.15
N PRO A 255 0.47 2.35 42.15
CA PRO A 255 0.39 1.29 41.16
C PRO A 255 -0.30 1.84 39.90
N GLY A 256 0.46 2.54 39.07
CA GLY A 256 0.04 3.00 37.75
C GLY A 256 0.46 2.04 36.65
N LYS A 257 -0.37 1.01 36.44
CA LYS A 257 -0.59 0.24 35.20
C LYS A 257 0.46 0.45 34.08
N GLY A 258 1.29 -0.57 33.86
CA GLY A 258 2.15 -0.68 32.68
C GLY A 258 1.33 -0.55 31.40
N THR A 259 1.83 0.26 30.48
CA THR A 259 1.31 0.39 29.12
C THR A 259 1.61 -0.89 28.36
N ASP A 260 0.57 -1.67 28.06
CA ASP A 260 0.62 -2.76 27.09
C ASP A 260 0.94 -2.19 25.69
N ASP A 261 2.16 -2.39 25.22
CA ASP A 261 2.57 -2.12 23.83
C ASP A 261 1.90 -3.09 22.82
N ASP A 262 1.16 -4.09 23.31
CA ASP A 262 0.30 -4.98 22.53
C ASP A 262 -0.89 -4.24 21.89
N ALA A 263 -1.13 -2.97 22.23
CA ALA A 263 -2.16 -2.15 21.58
C ALA A 263 -1.75 -1.62 20.19
N ALA A 264 -0.46 -1.64 19.84
CA ALA A 264 0.02 -1.16 18.55
C ALA A 264 -0.22 -2.15 17.38
N TRP A 265 -0.42 -3.43 17.70
CA TRP A 265 -0.67 -4.51 16.75
C TRP A 265 -1.88 -5.29 17.25
N GLY A 266 -3.02 -5.20 16.55
CA GLY A 266 -4.32 -5.65 17.02
C GLY A 266 -4.35 -7.06 17.64
N THR A 267 -5.28 -7.29 18.56
CA THR A 267 -5.39 -8.53 19.34
C THR A 267 -5.50 -9.78 18.43
N GLU A 268 -4.62 -10.75 18.66
CA GLU A 268 -4.58 -12.04 17.93
C GLU A 268 -5.95 -12.73 17.92
N VAL A 269 -6.36 -13.24 16.75
CA VAL A 269 -7.59 -14.02 16.61
C VAL A 269 -7.37 -15.44 17.17
N PRO A 270 -8.28 -15.99 18.01
CA PRO A 270 -8.15 -17.35 18.55
C PRO A 270 -8.10 -18.44 17.46
N ASP A 271 -7.35 -19.51 17.72
CA ASP A 271 -7.12 -20.64 16.81
C ASP A 271 -8.41 -21.36 16.39
N PHE A 272 -8.82 -21.13 15.13
CA PHE A 272 -10.03 -21.68 14.55
C PHE A 272 -9.92 -23.19 14.24
N LYS A 273 -8.69 -23.71 14.02
CA LYS A 273 -8.49 -25.14 13.74
C LYS A 273 -8.75 -25.97 14.99
N THR A 274 -8.26 -25.53 16.14
CA THR A 274 -8.53 -26.19 17.43
C THR A 274 -10.01 -26.14 17.79
N GLU A 275 -10.72 -25.05 17.49
CA GLU A 275 -12.16 -24.90 17.75
C GLU A 275 -13.04 -25.81 16.86
N ILE A 276 -12.70 -25.95 15.57
CA ILE A 276 -13.39 -26.90 14.67
C ILE A 276 -13.14 -28.35 15.11
N GLN A 277 -11.89 -28.69 15.48
CA GLN A 277 -11.53 -30.03 15.92
C GLN A 277 -12.29 -30.43 17.21
N ARG A 278 -12.58 -29.46 18.08
CA ARG A 278 -13.35 -29.65 19.32
C ARG A 278 -14.84 -29.86 19.11
N ARG A 279 -15.41 -29.31 18.03
CA ARG A 279 -16.87 -29.24 17.81
C ARG A 279 -17.44 -30.36 16.95
N MET A 280 -16.62 -31.24 16.38
CA MET A 280 -17.11 -32.36 15.55
C MET A 280 -17.15 -33.67 16.34
N PRO A 281 -18.31 -34.36 16.43
CA PRO A 281 -18.38 -35.69 17.04
C PRO A 281 -17.57 -36.71 16.22
N GLN A 282 -16.88 -37.62 16.92
CA GLN A 282 -15.93 -38.61 16.38
C GLN A 282 -16.49 -39.59 15.32
N SER A 283 -17.78 -39.54 14.99
CA SER A 283 -18.42 -40.48 14.05
C SER A 283 -18.40 -40.05 12.58
N THR A 284 -17.86 -38.88 12.23
CA THR A 284 -17.84 -38.39 10.82
C THR A 284 -16.45 -38.40 10.16
N VAL A 285 -15.40 -38.76 10.89
CA VAL A 285 -14.01 -38.75 10.38
C VAL A 285 -13.72 -39.90 9.40
N GLU A 286 -14.45 -41.02 9.48
CA GLU A 286 -14.20 -42.18 8.60
C GLU A 286 -14.90 -42.13 7.22
N MET A 287 -15.97 -41.34 7.04
CA MET A 287 -16.63 -41.25 5.71
C MET A 287 -16.01 -40.18 4.79
N THR A 288 -15.51 -39.07 5.35
CA THR A 288 -14.95 -37.98 4.52
C THR A 288 -13.56 -38.33 3.99
N THR A 289 -12.77 -39.06 4.78
CA THR A 289 -11.40 -39.49 4.41
C THR A 289 -11.39 -40.59 3.35
N ARG A 290 -12.44 -41.43 3.29
CA ARG A 290 -12.59 -42.44 2.22
C ARG A 290 -13.08 -41.87 0.89
N THR A 291 -13.82 -40.76 0.90
CA THR A 291 -14.42 -40.19 -0.32
C THR A 291 -13.46 -39.26 -1.09
N MET A 292 -12.50 -38.62 -0.41
CA MET A 292 -11.46 -37.81 -1.08
C MET A 292 -10.32 -38.63 -1.68
N THR A 293 -9.97 -39.77 -1.08
CA THR A 293 -8.86 -40.64 -1.56
C THR A 293 -9.21 -41.40 -2.85
N MET A 294 -10.50 -41.53 -3.20
CA MET A 294 -10.94 -42.15 -4.47
C MET A 294 -11.05 -41.19 -5.66
N ARG A 295 -10.94 -39.87 -5.47
CA ARG A 295 -11.07 -38.88 -6.57
C ARG A 295 -9.75 -38.36 -7.14
N THR A 296 -8.61 -38.63 -6.51
CA THR A 296 -7.28 -38.21 -7.01
C THR A 296 -6.54 -39.30 -7.79
N ASN A 297 -7.08 -40.53 -7.87
CA ASN A 297 -6.40 -41.67 -8.50
C ASN A 297 -7.00 -42.13 -9.86
N ARG A 298 -7.77 -41.27 -10.54
CA ARG A 298 -8.17 -41.48 -11.95
C ARG A 298 -7.99 -40.22 -12.77
N LYS A 299 -6.74 -39.93 -13.17
CA LYS A 299 -6.38 -39.32 -14.47
C LYS A 299 -4.87 -39.12 -14.55
N CYS A 300 -4.14 -40.20 -14.80
CA CYS A 300 -2.86 -40.23 -15.48
C CYS A 300 -2.64 -41.67 -15.97
N ASN A 301 -3.15 -41.97 -17.18
CA ASN A 301 -2.61 -42.98 -18.10
C ASN A 301 -3.33 -42.92 -19.45
N SER A 302 -2.54 -42.98 -20.53
CA SER A 302 -2.85 -42.98 -21.97
C SER A 302 -3.40 -41.66 -22.53
N ILE A 303 -2.80 -41.04 -23.56
CA ILE A 303 -1.97 -41.54 -24.67
C ILE A 303 -0.56 -40.94 -24.63
#